data_AF-A0A5J5S5U6-F1
#
_entry.id   AF-A0A5J5S5U6-F1
#
_cell.length_a   1.000
_cell.length_b   1.000
_cell.length_c   1.000
_cell.angle_alpha   90.00
_cell.angle_beta   90.00
_cell.angle_gamma   90.00
#
_symmetry.space_group_name_H-M   'P 1'
#
loop_
_entity.id
_entity.type
_entity.pdbx_description
1 polymer ?
#
loop_
_entity_poly.entity_id
_entity_poly.type
_entity_poly.pdbx_seq_one_letter_code
_entity_poly.pdbx_strand_id
1 'polypeptide(L)'
;MNRFRPCLLIHHRHLHQLQNAGPLCSQLKSRSVIRFSGPDTIKFLQGLLSNDVRRFGESPHEDNSPVVPHMYAALLTPQGRFLYDFFLYRQSRPEEKLDRNGSVEILADVDGSVLDELLATLKKYRLRSKVDIENVAEDFYCWQRYGRGLSEKTPSVEEPVAASVGWRGGDNRSGNSASRGNDVGWQWFKDPRLDCLGFRGIFPSGTTPPLVESDKETDEEKYLLWRLEKGVAEGSTEIPKGACLICC
;
A
#
# COMPACT_ATOMS: atom_id res chain seq x y z
N MET A 1 12.92 32.65 -34.45
CA MET A 1 13.92 32.35 -33.39
C MET A 1 13.18 31.81 -32.17
N ASN A 2 12.90 30.52 -32.12
CA ASN A 2 12.29 29.88 -30.95
C ASN A 2 13.39 29.38 -30.01
N ARG A 3 13.50 30.00 -28.83
CA ARG A 3 14.32 29.48 -27.74
C ARG A 3 13.59 28.27 -27.13
N PHE A 4 14.03 27.07 -27.51
CA PHE A 4 13.69 25.84 -26.78
C PHE A 4 14.22 25.95 -25.34
N ARG A 5 13.33 25.82 -24.34
CA ARG A 5 13.65 25.93 -22.92
C ARG A 5 14.39 24.68 -22.41
N PRO A 6 15.36 24.79 -21.49
CA PRO A 6 16.20 23.69 -20.99
C PRO A 6 15.54 22.83 -19.88
N CYS A 7 14.20 22.72 -19.84
CA CYS A 7 13.51 22.06 -18.72
C CYS A 7 13.63 20.51 -18.75
N LEU A 8 13.69 19.93 -19.95
CA LEU A 8 13.72 18.47 -20.13
C LEU A 8 15.06 17.84 -19.71
N LEU A 9 16.18 18.57 -19.83
CA LEU A 9 17.52 18.06 -19.52
C LEU A 9 17.78 17.93 -18.00
N ILE A 10 17.13 18.77 -17.18
CA ILE A 10 17.28 18.74 -15.71
C ILE A 10 16.48 17.57 -15.13
N HIS A 11 15.27 17.32 -15.63
CA HIS A 11 14.46 16.15 -15.27
C HIS A 11 15.20 14.85 -15.60
N HIS A 12 15.81 14.76 -16.79
CA HIS A 12 16.49 13.55 -17.23
C HIS A 12 17.71 13.17 -16.38
N ARG A 13 18.43 14.16 -15.83
CA ARG A 13 19.58 13.91 -14.92
C ARG A 13 19.14 13.48 -13.52
N HIS A 14 18.08 14.07 -12.97
CA HIS A 14 17.53 13.66 -11.67
C HIS A 14 16.91 12.25 -11.75
N LEU A 15 16.22 11.93 -12.84
CA LEU A 15 15.64 10.60 -13.09
C LEU A 15 16.72 9.50 -13.20
N HIS A 16 17.81 9.77 -13.92
CA HIS A 16 18.92 8.82 -14.04
C HIS A 16 19.69 8.63 -12.72
N GLN A 17 19.67 9.63 -11.82
CA GLN A 17 20.21 9.48 -10.46
C GLN A 17 19.31 8.60 -9.57
N LEU A 18 17.98 8.72 -9.65
CA LEU A 18 17.05 7.85 -8.91
C LEU A 18 17.16 6.38 -9.35
N GLN A 19 17.38 6.14 -10.64
CA GLN A 19 17.58 4.79 -11.16
C GLN A 19 18.92 4.15 -10.73
N ASN A 20 19.89 4.96 -10.30
CA ASN A 20 21.21 4.49 -9.85
C ASN A 20 21.35 4.51 -8.32
N ALA A 21 20.41 5.13 -7.61
CA ALA A 21 20.38 5.13 -6.15
C ALA A 21 19.94 3.74 -5.63
N GLY A 22 20.44 3.37 -4.45
CA GLY A 22 20.01 2.19 -3.72
C GLY A 22 18.55 2.30 -3.24
N PRO A 23 18.10 1.42 -2.33
CA PRO A 23 16.75 1.50 -1.81
C PRO A 23 16.52 2.84 -1.09
N LEU A 24 15.47 3.55 -1.49
CA LEU A 24 15.02 4.82 -0.91
C LEU A 24 13.73 4.60 -0.14
N CYS A 25 13.51 5.42 0.89
CA CYS A 25 12.27 5.45 1.64
C CYS A 25 11.67 6.86 1.60
N SER A 26 10.35 6.98 1.48
CA SER A 26 9.65 8.27 1.55
C SER A 26 8.38 8.12 2.38
N GLN A 27 8.19 9.06 3.31
CA GLN A 27 6.90 9.26 3.98
C GLN A 27 5.95 9.94 2.98
N LEU A 28 4.75 9.37 2.80
CA LEU A 28 3.73 9.90 1.89
C LEU A 28 2.84 10.89 2.64
N LYS A 29 3.23 12.17 2.66
CA LYS A 29 2.51 13.23 3.39
C LYS A 29 1.19 13.60 2.71
N SER A 30 1.06 13.33 1.41
CA SER A 30 -0.20 13.48 0.69
C SER A 30 -1.25 12.41 1.05
N ARG A 31 -0.85 11.35 1.77
CA ARG A 31 -1.72 10.23 2.14
C ARG A 31 -2.13 10.31 3.61
N SER A 32 -3.27 9.73 3.93
CA SER A 32 -3.84 9.68 5.27
C SER A 32 -4.40 8.30 5.57
N VAL A 33 -4.63 8.00 6.84
CA VAL A 33 -5.07 6.67 7.29
C VAL A 33 -6.46 6.73 7.94
N ILE A 34 -7.34 5.85 7.48
CA ILE A 34 -8.66 5.60 8.08
C ILE A 34 -8.64 4.21 8.72
N ARG A 35 -9.24 4.07 9.91
CA ARG A 35 -9.48 2.78 10.55
C ARG A 35 -10.93 2.37 10.41
N PHE A 36 -11.16 1.13 10.02
CA PHE A 36 -12.45 0.45 10.04
C PHE A 36 -12.45 -0.63 11.11
N SER A 37 -13.40 -0.58 12.04
CA SER A 37 -13.55 -1.55 13.12
C SER A 37 -15.02 -1.94 13.30
N GLY A 38 -15.26 -3.12 13.87
CA GLY A 38 -16.62 -3.65 14.12
C GLY A 38 -16.93 -4.94 13.36
N PRO A 39 -18.05 -5.61 13.71
CA PRO A 39 -18.40 -6.92 13.16
C PRO A 39 -18.81 -6.89 11.68
N ASP A 40 -19.31 -5.76 11.18
CA ASP A 40 -19.78 -5.64 9.79
C ASP A 40 -18.70 -5.12 8.82
N THR A 41 -17.45 -4.92 9.26
CA THR A 41 -16.38 -4.25 8.49
C THR A 41 -16.17 -4.87 7.10
N ILE A 42 -15.97 -6.19 7.04
CA ILE A 42 -15.74 -6.90 5.77
C ILE A 42 -16.96 -6.77 4.84
N LYS A 43 -18.17 -6.97 5.37
CA LYS A 43 -19.41 -6.88 4.60
C LYS A 43 -19.64 -5.48 4.05
N PHE A 44 -19.38 -4.46 4.86
CA PHE A 44 -19.49 -3.05 4.48
C PHE A 44 -18.53 -2.70 3.35
N LEU A 45 -17.24 -3.02 3.51
CA LEU A 45 -16.22 -2.71 2.51
C LEU A 45 -16.41 -3.51 1.21
N GLN A 46 -16.79 -4.79 1.30
CA GLN A 46 -17.06 -5.64 0.13
C GLN A 46 -18.21 -5.09 -0.74
N GLY A 47 -19.18 -4.41 -0.14
CA GLY A 47 -20.30 -3.79 -0.87
C GLY A 47 -19.97 -2.46 -1.53
N LEU A 48 -18.82 -1.87 -1.20
CA LEU A 48 -18.43 -0.53 -1.64
C LEU A 48 -17.20 -0.54 -2.56
N LEU A 49 -16.25 -1.42 -2.30
CA LEU A 49 -14.96 -1.44 -2.98
C LEU A 49 -14.97 -2.39 -4.18
N SER A 50 -14.15 -2.06 -5.16
CA SER A 50 -14.07 -2.79 -6.43
C SER A 50 -13.33 -4.13 -6.36
N ASN A 51 -12.63 -4.40 -5.26
CA ASN A 51 -11.79 -5.60 -5.09
C ASN A 51 -12.31 -6.47 -3.93
N ASP A 52 -11.91 -7.74 -3.89
CA ASP A 52 -12.44 -8.75 -2.98
C ASP A 52 -11.84 -8.64 -1.57
N VAL A 53 -12.52 -7.89 -0.70
CA VAL A 53 -12.13 -7.63 0.69
C VAL A 53 -12.39 -8.85 1.60
N ARG A 54 -13.11 -9.88 1.14
CA ARG A 54 -13.41 -11.07 1.98
C ARG A 54 -12.15 -11.83 2.39
N ARG A 55 -11.08 -11.72 1.61
CA ARG A 55 -9.75 -12.28 1.93
C ARG A 55 -9.20 -11.79 3.27
N PHE A 56 -9.63 -10.62 3.73
CA PHE A 56 -9.25 -10.10 5.04
C PHE A 56 -9.95 -10.83 6.20
N GLY A 57 -11.09 -11.49 5.97
CA GLY A 57 -11.84 -12.24 6.98
C GLY A 57 -11.50 -13.73 7.05
N GLU A 58 -10.73 -14.24 6.09
CA GLU A 58 -10.28 -15.64 6.09
C GLU A 58 -9.20 -15.82 7.18
N SER A 59 -9.30 -16.90 7.96
CA SER A 59 -8.21 -17.32 8.84
C SER A 59 -7.03 -17.75 7.96
N PRO A 60 -5.77 -17.50 8.35
CA PRO A 60 -4.62 -18.06 7.66
C PRO A 60 -4.81 -19.58 7.57
N HIS A 61 -5.05 -20.09 6.36
CA HIS A 61 -5.18 -21.53 6.15
C HIS A 61 -3.88 -22.23 6.59
N GLU A 62 -3.99 -23.48 7.03
CA GLU A 62 -2.85 -24.32 7.48
C GLU A 62 -1.75 -24.51 6.42
N ASP A 63 -1.98 -24.07 5.17
CA ASP A 63 -0.98 -23.98 4.11
C ASP A 63 -0.06 -22.75 4.28
N ASN A 64 0.75 -22.73 5.34
CA ASN A 64 2.04 -22.02 5.48
C ASN A 64 2.19 -20.56 5.01
N SER A 65 1.11 -19.80 4.76
CA SER A 65 1.18 -18.38 4.45
C SER A 65 0.51 -17.58 5.58
N PRO A 66 1.27 -17.21 6.63
CA PRO A 66 0.73 -16.59 7.84
C PRO A 66 0.39 -15.10 7.65
N VAL A 67 0.30 -14.60 6.42
CA VAL A 67 0.20 -13.16 6.14
C VAL A 67 -0.98 -12.89 5.23
N VAL A 68 -1.97 -12.17 5.75
CA VAL A 68 -3.10 -11.67 4.96
C VAL A 68 -2.57 -10.60 4.00
N PRO A 69 -2.81 -10.73 2.68
CA PRO A 69 -2.29 -9.79 1.70
C PRO A 69 -2.95 -8.41 1.86
N HIS A 70 -2.15 -7.37 1.68
CA HIS A 70 -2.62 -6.00 1.47
C HIS A 70 -3.17 -5.84 0.04
N MET A 71 -4.07 -4.88 -0.16
CA MET A 71 -4.87 -4.80 -1.39
C MET A 71 -5.04 -3.37 -1.88
N TYR A 72 -4.98 -3.15 -3.19
CA TYR A 72 -5.50 -1.94 -3.82
C TYR A 72 -6.96 -2.13 -4.22
N ALA A 73 -7.80 -1.13 -3.95
CA ALA A 73 -9.19 -1.12 -4.35
C ALA A 73 -9.65 0.32 -4.63
N ALA A 74 -10.78 0.45 -5.34
CA ALA A 74 -11.39 1.74 -5.59
C ALA A 74 -12.86 1.76 -5.15
N LEU A 75 -13.34 2.92 -4.70
CA LEU A 75 -14.76 3.23 -4.58
C LEU A 75 -15.21 3.92 -5.86
N LEU A 76 -16.30 3.43 -6.44
CA LEU A 76 -16.84 3.92 -7.71
C LEU A 76 -18.22 4.55 -7.51
N THR A 77 -18.65 5.36 -8.48
CA THR A 77 -20.05 5.74 -8.61
C THR A 77 -20.90 4.53 -9.05
N PRO A 78 -22.23 4.57 -8.91
CA PRO A 78 -23.11 3.55 -9.48
C PRO A 78 -22.97 3.38 -11.00
N GLN A 79 -22.44 4.39 -11.71
CA GLN A 79 -22.15 4.34 -13.14
C GLN A 79 -20.74 3.79 -13.45
N GLY A 80 -19.99 3.31 -12.46
CA GLY A 80 -18.64 2.75 -12.62
C GLY A 80 -17.53 3.79 -12.78
N ARG A 81 -17.75 5.05 -12.37
CA ARG A 81 -16.71 6.11 -12.45
C ARG A 81 -15.90 6.15 -11.17
N PHE A 82 -14.61 6.43 -11.26
CA PHE A 82 -13.72 6.55 -10.10
C PHE A 82 -14.17 7.63 -9.12
N LEU A 83 -14.07 7.36 -7.83
CA LEU A 83 -14.22 8.36 -6.77
C LEU A 83 -13.00 8.42 -5.85
N TYR A 84 -12.56 7.27 -5.34
CA TYR A 84 -11.48 7.20 -4.34
C TYR A 84 -10.69 5.91 -4.49
N ASP A 85 -9.39 5.96 -4.21
CA ASP A 85 -8.51 4.79 -4.15
C ASP A 85 -8.14 4.46 -2.70
N PHE A 86 -7.93 3.17 -2.44
CA PHE A 86 -7.65 2.62 -1.12
C PHE A 86 -6.52 1.61 -1.22
N PHE A 87 -5.57 1.69 -0.30
CA PHE A 87 -4.70 0.56 0.05
C PHE A 87 -5.13 0.01 1.40
N LEU A 88 -5.59 -1.23 1.43
CA LEU A 88 -6.14 -1.88 2.62
C LEU A 88 -5.10 -2.78 3.29
N TYR A 89 -5.04 -2.71 4.61
CA TYR A 89 -4.14 -3.49 5.46
C TYR A 89 -4.93 -4.13 6.60
N ARG A 90 -4.72 -5.43 6.83
CA ARG A 90 -5.19 -6.08 8.06
C ARG A 90 -4.22 -5.77 9.17
N GLN A 91 -4.72 -5.29 10.30
CA GLN A 91 -3.91 -5.24 11.50
C GLN A 91 -3.97 -6.60 12.20
N SER A 92 -2.88 -7.38 12.18
CA SER A 92 -2.78 -8.59 13.01
C SER A 92 -2.39 -8.20 14.43
N ARG A 93 -3.26 -8.51 15.40
CA ARG A 93 -3.02 -8.28 16.81
C ARG A 93 -2.53 -9.58 17.46
N PRO A 94 -1.48 -9.57 18.31
CA PRO A 94 -1.01 -10.77 19.02
C PRO A 94 -2.09 -11.46 19.85
N GLU A 95 -3.10 -10.70 20.28
CA GLU A 95 -4.28 -11.18 21.00
C GLU A 95 -5.40 -11.67 20.05
N GLU A 96 -5.07 -12.10 18.82
CA GLU A 96 -5.97 -12.84 17.91
C GLU A 96 -6.34 -14.25 18.43
N LYS A 97 -6.49 -14.42 19.76
CA LYS A 97 -7.59 -15.25 20.26
C LYS A 97 -8.86 -14.48 20.00
N LEU A 98 -9.25 -14.43 18.72
CA LEU A 98 -10.52 -13.97 18.16
C LEU A 98 -11.39 -13.42 19.29
N ASP A 99 -11.34 -12.10 19.53
CA ASP A 99 -12.27 -11.44 20.44
C ASP A 99 -13.61 -12.14 20.24
N ARG A 100 -14.30 -12.57 21.31
CA ARG A 100 -15.51 -13.42 21.26
C ARG A 100 -16.59 -13.01 20.23
N ASN A 101 -16.43 -11.85 19.60
CA ASN A 101 -17.25 -11.21 18.60
C ASN A 101 -16.74 -11.31 17.13
N GLY A 102 -15.54 -11.83 16.85
CA GLY A 102 -15.03 -12.09 15.50
C GLY A 102 -14.75 -10.85 14.64
N SER A 103 -14.49 -9.69 15.23
CA SER A 103 -14.29 -8.43 14.49
C SER A 103 -12.87 -8.28 13.96
N VAL A 104 -12.74 -7.97 12.67
CA VAL A 104 -11.47 -7.64 12.01
C VAL A 104 -11.31 -6.13 11.91
N GLU A 105 -10.11 -5.64 12.20
CA GLU A 105 -9.74 -4.25 11.98
C GLU A 105 -8.96 -4.09 10.67
N ILE A 106 -9.37 -3.11 9.88
CA ILE A 106 -8.73 -2.77 8.60
C ILE A 106 -8.30 -1.32 8.63
N LEU A 107 -7.03 -1.10 8.29
CA LEU A 107 -6.51 0.24 8.02
C LEU A 107 -6.55 0.49 6.52
N ALA A 108 -6.94 1.69 6.13
CA ALA A 108 -6.94 2.12 4.75
C ALA A 108 -6.08 3.37 4.59
N ASP A 109 -5.10 3.28 3.71
CA ASP A 109 -4.35 4.41 3.18
C ASP A 109 -5.13 5.02 2.02
N VAL A 110 -5.45 6.31 2.16
CA VAL A 110 -6.30 7.10 1.27
C VAL A 110 -5.64 8.44 0.95
N ASP A 111 -6.11 9.12 -0.09
CA ASP A 111 -5.68 10.47 -0.44
C ASP A 111 -6.14 11.47 0.64
N GLY A 112 -5.17 12.12 1.29
CA GLY A 112 -5.41 13.06 2.37
C GLY A 112 -6.13 14.34 1.93
N SER A 113 -5.99 14.73 0.66
CA SER A 113 -6.63 15.94 0.12
C SER A 113 -8.16 15.84 0.06
N VAL A 114 -8.70 14.62 0.08
CA VAL A 114 -10.15 14.34 -0.03
C VAL A 114 -10.70 13.59 1.18
N LEU A 115 -9.94 13.52 2.27
CA LEU A 115 -10.24 12.73 3.45
C LEU A 115 -11.60 13.08 4.08
N ASP A 116 -11.89 14.37 4.28
CA ASP A 116 -13.14 14.82 4.90
C ASP A 116 -14.36 14.47 4.05
N GLU A 117 -14.26 14.66 2.73
CA GLU A 117 -15.30 14.31 1.75
C GLU A 117 -15.53 12.80 1.73
N LEU A 118 -14.44 12.02 1.76
CA LEU A 118 -14.49 10.57 1.81
C LEU A 118 -15.16 10.07 3.09
N LEU A 119 -14.79 10.60 4.26
CA LEU A 119 -15.40 10.23 5.54
C LEU A 119 -16.89 10.55 5.57
N ALA A 120 -17.30 11.71 5.07
CA ALA A 120 -18.72 12.06 4.94
C ALA A 120 -19.46 11.07 4.01
N THR A 121 -18.84 10.69 2.90
CA THR A 121 -19.37 9.71 1.94
C THR A 121 -19.52 8.33 2.57
N LEU A 122 -18.49 7.83 3.25
CA LEU A 122 -18.51 6.53 3.94
C LEU A 122 -19.56 6.50 5.06
N LYS A 123 -19.68 7.58 5.85
CA LYS A 123 -20.72 7.71 6.89
C LYS A 123 -22.13 7.66 6.31
N LYS A 124 -22.36 8.21 5.12
CA LYS A 124 -23.63 8.12 4.40
C LYS A 124 -23.94 6.68 3.96
N TYR A 125 -22.92 5.91 3.55
CA TYR A 125 -23.11 4.51 3.14
C TYR A 125 -23.23 3.52 4.32
N ARG A 126 -22.77 3.88 5.51
CA ARG A 126 -22.78 3.05 6.73
C ARG A 126 -24.16 2.67 7.27
N LEU A 127 -25.27 3.08 6.65
CA LEU A 127 -26.62 2.96 7.21
C LEU A 127 -26.90 1.55 7.75
N ARG A 128 -27.06 1.45 9.08
CA ARG A 128 -27.31 0.21 9.87
C ARG A 128 -26.14 -0.78 9.96
N SER A 129 -25.04 -0.58 9.24
CA SER A 129 -23.82 -1.39 9.42
C SER A 129 -23.16 -1.06 10.75
N LYS A 130 -22.87 -2.09 11.54
CA LYS A 130 -22.09 -1.99 12.78
C LYS A 130 -20.60 -1.89 12.46
N VAL A 131 -20.23 -0.76 11.89
CA VAL A 131 -18.84 -0.39 11.57
C VAL A 131 -18.56 0.97 12.17
N ASP A 132 -17.41 1.13 12.79
CA ASP A 132 -16.84 2.41 13.16
C ASP A 132 -15.78 2.83 12.14
N ILE A 133 -15.75 4.13 11.85
CA ILE A 133 -14.91 4.70 10.78
C ILE A 133 -14.20 5.93 11.36
N GLU A 134 -12.92 5.75 11.67
CA GLU A 134 -12.11 6.72 12.40
C GLU A 134 -11.01 7.29 11.51
N ASN A 135 -10.75 8.60 11.62
CA ASN A 135 -9.55 9.21 11.07
C ASN A 135 -8.39 9.00 12.07
N VAL A 136 -7.33 8.33 11.62
CA VAL A 136 -6.15 8.01 12.45
C VAL A 136 -4.86 8.53 11.80
N ALA A 137 -4.96 9.60 11.03
CA ALA A 137 -3.82 10.20 10.33
C ALA A 137 -2.74 10.78 11.26
N GLU A 138 -3.08 11.10 12.51
CA GLU A 138 -2.11 11.54 13.54
C GLU A 138 -1.37 10.34 14.17
N ASP A 139 -2.01 9.18 14.22
CA ASP A 139 -1.44 7.98 14.83
C ASP A 139 -0.55 7.20 13.86
N PHE A 140 -0.81 7.32 12.55
CA PHE A 140 -0.17 6.50 11.51
C PHE A 140 0.25 7.30 10.29
N TYR A 141 1.43 6.94 9.77
CA TYR A 141 1.96 7.46 8.52
C TYR A 141 2.09 6.36 7.46
N CYS A 142 1.75 6.73 6.22
CA CYS A 142 1.98 5.91 5.05
C CYS A 142 3.41 6.09 4.56
N TRP A 143 4.08 4.99 4.25
CA TRP A 143 5.45 4.99 3.76
C TRP A 143 5.57 4.15 2.49
N GLN A 144 6.49 4.58 1.63
CA GLN A 144 6.94 3.80 0.48
C GLN A 144 8.45 3.58 0.52
N ARG A 145 8.86 2.35 0.22
CA ARG A 145 10.24 1.95 -0.02
C ARG A 145 10.42 1.50 -1.47
N TYR A 146 11.20 2.23 -2.26
CA TYR A 146 11.33 2.06 -3.72
C TYR A 146 12.81 2.18 -4.17
N GLY A 147 13.09 2.02 -5.46
CA GLY A 147 14.45 2.10 -6.02
C GLY A 147 15.07 0.74 -6.37
N ARG A 148 16.33 0.75 -6.85
CA ARG A 148 17.04 -0.49 -7.21
C ARG A 148 17.62 -1.17 -5.95
N GLY A 149 17.89 -2.47 -6.07
CA GLY A 149 18.54 -3.22 -5.00
C GLY A 149 17.61 -3.49 -3.81
N LEU A 150 16.29 -3.41 -4.01
CA LEU A 150 15.29 -4.02 -3.15
C LEU A 150 15.41 -5.55 -3.25
N SER A 151 16.52 -6.08 -2.75
CA SER A 151 16.72 -7.52 -2.60
C SER A 151 16.00 -7.94 -1.32
N GLU A 152 15.28 -9.06 -1.37
CA GLU A 152 14.66 -9.75 -0.22
C GLU A 152 15.71 -10.32 0.76
N LYS A 153 16.94 -9.79 0.77
CA LYS A 153 18.06 -10.30 1.55
C LYS A 153 17.75 -10.22 3.04
N THR A 154 17.26 -11.34 3.56
CA THR A 154 17.67 -11.88 4.85
C THR A 154 19.20 -11.81 4.95
N PRO A 155 19.79 -11.53 6.12
CA PRO A 155 21.17 -11.91 6.36
C PRO A 155 21.21 -13.44 6.35
N SER A 156 21.56 -14.01 5.20
CA SER A 156 21.70 -15.45 5.01
C SER A 156 22.89 -15.94 5.83
N VAL A 157 22.63 -16.88 6.74
CA VAL A 157 23.61 -17.93 7.00
C VAL A 157 23.74 -18.73 5.70
N GLU A 158 24.97 -18.90 5.22
CA GLU A 158 25.32 -19.60 4.00
C GLU A 158 24.82 -21.05 3.99
N GLU A 159 24.61 -21.62 2.80
CA GLU A 159 24.91 -23.01 2.40
C GLU A 159 24.47 -23.24 0.92
N PRO A 160 25.05 -24.23 0.19
CA PRO A 160 25.88 -23.94 -0.97
C PRO A 160 25.31 -24.35 -2.34
N VAL A 161 26.09 -23.98 -3.36
CA VAL A 161 25.94 -24.25 -4.80
C VAL A 161 25.52 -25.68 -5.16
N ALA A 162 24.40 -25.81 -5.89
CA ALA A 162 24.14 -26.96 -6.75
C ALA A 162 23.62 -26.47 -8.10
N ALA A 163 24.35 -26.83 -9.14
CA ALA A 163 24.13 -26.43 -10.51
C ALA A 163 23.00 -27.23 -11.18
N SER A 164 22.21 -26.49 -11.97
CA SER A 164 21.77 -26.84 -13.33
C SER A 164 20.63 -27.86 -13.58
N VAL A 165 19.81 -27.44 -14.55
CA VAL A 165 18.94 -28.18 -15.50
C VAL A 165 17.49 -28.43 -15.09
N GLY A 166 16.57 -27.66 -15.69
CA GLY A 166 15.15 -28.01 -15.78
C GLY A 166 14.25 -26.85 -16.21
N TRP A 167 13.92 -26.76 -17.50
CA TRP A 167 12.88 -25.88 -18.03
C TRP A 167 11.48 -26.40 -17.63
N ARG A 168 10.71 -25.63 -16.85
CA ARG A 168 9.23 -25.60 -16.87
C ARG A 168 8.66 -24.52 -15.93
N GLY A 169 7.76 -23.68 -16.47
CA GLY A 169 6.67 -23.02 -15.76
C GLY A 169 7.02 -22.17 -14.55
N GLY A 170 7.33 -20.89 -14.74
CA GLY A 170 7.48 -19.93 -13.64
C GLY A 170 6.12 -19.50 -13.08
N ASP A 171 5.56 -20.31 -12.19
CA ASP A 171 4.55 -19.89 -11.22
C ASP A 171 5.25 -18.98 -10.21
N ASN A 172 5.13 -17.66 -10.35
CA ASN A 172 5.70 -16.71 -9.39
C ASN A 172 4.73 -16.54 -8.21
N ARG A 173 4.42 -17.64 -7.52
CA ARG A 173 3.70 -17.67 -6.25
C ARG A 173 4.69 -17.79 -5.11
N SER A 174 5.32 -16.68 -4.75
CA SER A 174 5.93 -16.46 -3.43
C SER A 174 6.29 -14.98 -3.30
N GLY A 175 5.28 -14.15 -3.05
CA GLY A 175 5.48 -12.79 -2.55
C GLY A 175 5.69 -12.84 -1.04
N ASN A 176 6.75 -13.48 -0.56
CA ASN A 176 6.98 -13.67 0.87
C ASN A 176 7.53 -12.39 1.53
N SER A 177 6.87 -12.00 2.61
CA SER A 177 7.23 -10.94 3.54
C SER A 177 8.66 -11.08 4.06
N ALA A 178 9.42 -9.99 4.07
CA ALA A 178 10.67 -9.93 4.83
C ALA A 178 11.02 -8.50 5.28
N SER A 179 10.31 -8.05 6.31
CA SER A 179 10.89 -7.27 7.42
C SER A 179 9.81 -7.07 8.48
N ARG A 180 9.71 -8.05 9.40
CA ARG A 180 8.94 -7.90 10.63
C ARG A 180 9.70 -6.89 11.48
N GLY A 181 9.19 -5.66 11.60
CA GLY A 181 9.55 -4.82 12.73
C GLY A 181 8.98 -5.46 14.00
N ASN A 182 9.74 -5.43 15.09
CA ASN A 182 9.42 -5.91 16.45
C ASN A 182 7.94 -6.29 16.71
N ASP A 183 7.66 -7.53 17.14
CA ASP A 183 6.49 -8.13 17.86
C ASP A 183 5.07 -7.50 17.79
N VAL A 184 4.86 -6.52 16.94
CA VAL A 184 3.65 -5.75 16.71
C VAL A 184 3.50 -5.82 15.20
N GLY A 185 2.35 -6.28 14.68
CA GLY A 185 2.15 -6.71 13.29
C GLY A 185 2.33 -5.68 12.16
N TRP A 186 3.23 -4.70 12.31
CA TRP A 186 3.62 -3.72 11.31
C TRP A 186 4.71 -4.28 10.40
N GLN A 187 4.41 -4.39 9.12
CA GLN A 187 5.32 -4.95 8.12
C GLN A 187 5.22 -4.18 6.80
N TRP A 188 6.29 -4.29 6.02
CA TRP A 188 6.30 -3.83 4.64
C TRP A 188 5.63 -4.86 3.72
N PHE A 189 4.89 -4.36 2.74
CA PHE A 189 4.17 -5.16 1.77
C PHE A 189 4.52 -4.76 0.34
N LYS A 190 4.66 -5.70 -0.61
CA LYS A 190 4.98 -5.38 -2.02
C LYS A 190 3.87 -4.55 -2.65
N ASP A 191 4.11 -3.38 -3.24
CA ASP A 191 3.04 -2.53 -3.79
C ASP A 191 2.09 -3.33 -4.70
N PRO A 192 0.78 -3.39 -4.41
CA PRO A 192 -0.15 -4.32 -5.07
C PRO A 192 -0.48 -3.90 -6.52
N ARG A 193 -0.06 -2.70 -6.95
CA ARG A 193 -0.32 -2.20 -8.31
C ARG A 193 0.75 -2.65 -9.28
N LEU A 194 2.02 -2.58 -8.87
CA LEU A 194 3.16 -2.86 -9.73
C LEU A 194 4.42 -3.14 -8.91
N ASP A 195 5.05 -4.29 -9.14
CA ASP A 195 6.23 -4.75 -8.39
C ASP A 195 7.38 -3.73 -8.36
N CYS A 196 7.57 -2.95 -9.43
CA CYS A 196 8.66 -1.97 -9.53
C CYS A 196 8.45 -0.71 -8.67
N LEU A 197 7.28 -0.56 -8.04
CA LEU A 197 7.03 0.48 -7.03
C LEU A 197 7.60 0.09 -5.66
N GLY A 198 8.08 -1.15 -5.50
CA GLY A 198 8.73 -1.61 -4.30
C GLY A 198 7.72 -2.02 -3.23
N PHE A 199 7.88 -1.47 -2.02
CA PHE A 199 7.09 -1.84 -0.86
C PHE A 199 6.34 -0.63 -0.29
N ARG A 200 5.15 -0.88 0.25
CA ARG A 200 4.31 0.08 0.96
C ARG A 200 4.00 -0.44 2.35
N GLY A 201 3.82 0.45 3.31
CA GLY A 201 3.39 0.09 4.66
C GLY A 201 2.81 1.27 5.42
N ILE A 202 2.01 0.96 6.43
CA ILE A 202 1.52 1.92 7.43
C ILE A 202 2.28 1.67 8.72
N PHE A 203 2.81 2.73 9.32
CA PHE A 203 3.60 2.66 10.55
C PHE A 203 3.16 3.72 11.55
N PRO A 204 3.26 3.48 12.87
CA PRO A 204 2.95 4.47 13.89
C PRO A 204 3.78 5.76 13.74
N SER A 205 3.16 6.93 13.95
CA SER A 205 3.76 8.25 13.72
C SER A 205 4.99 8.55 14.59
N GLY A 206 5.11 7.90 15.74
CA GLY A 206 6.24 8.06 16.67
C GLY A 206 7.42 7.10 16.46
N THR A 207 7.37 6.23 15.45
CA THR A 207 8.37 5.18 15.23
C THR A 207 8.91 5.23 13.81
N THR A 208 10.24 5.31 13.67
CA THR A 208 10.89 5.12 12.37
C THR A 208 10.61 3.69 11.88
N PRO A 209 10.04 3.50 10.68
CA PRO A 209 9.75 2.17 10.18
C PRO A 209 11.02 1.31 10.08
N PRO A 210 10.91 -0.03 10.23
CA PRO A 210 12.05 -0.92 10.05
C PRO A 210 12.65 -0.74 8.65
N LEU A 211 13.97 -0.86 8.51
CA LEU A 211 14.70 -0.70 7.25
C LEU A 211 14.65 0.71 6.62
N VAL A 212 14.22 1.72 7.37
CA VAL A 212 14.44 3.13 7.01
C VAL A 212 15.74 3.57 7.66
N GLU A 213 16.82 3.61 6.89
CA GLU A 213 18.07 4.25 7.31
C GLU A 213 17.93 5.77 7.10
N SER A 214 18.31 6.58 8.09
CA SER A 214 18.07 8.05 8.07
C SER A 214 18.74 8.77 6.90
N ASP A 215 19.79 8.20 6.32
CA ASP A 215 20.49 8.69 5.12
C ASP A 215 19.78 8.32 3.80
N LYS A 216 18.79 7.41 3.85
CA LYS A 216 18.01 6.92 2.70
C LYS A 216 16.57 7.41 2.70
N GLU A 217 16.16 8.14 3.74
CA GLU A 217 14.89 8.85 3.75
C GLU A 217 14.93 10.02 2.76
N THR A 218 13.87 10.17 1.99
CA THR A 218 13.76 11.15 0.91
C THR A 218 12.37 11.76 0.81
N ASP A 219 12.31 12.97 0.28
CA ASP A 219 11.06 13.68 0.04
C ASP A 219 10.10 12.90 -0.86
N GLU A 220 8.81 13.05 -0.58
CA GLU A 220 7.71 12.44 -1.35
C GLU A 220 7.76 12.80 -2.85
N GLU A 221 8.29 13.98 -3.21
CA GLU A 221 8.46 14.39 -4.61
C GLU A 221 9.34 13.43 -5.42
N LYS A 222 10.34 12.80 -4.79
CA LYS A 222 11.17 11.79 -5.47
C LYS A 222 10.37 10.52 -5.76
N TYR A 223 9.45 10.14 -4.87
CA TYR A 223 8.55 9.03 -5.11
C TYR A 223 7.52 9.36 -6.19
N LEU A 224 6.97 10.59 -6.21
CA LEU A 224 6.11 11.06 -7.29
C LEU A 224 6.80 10.93 -8.65
N LEU A 225 8.05 11.42 -8.77
CA LEU A 225 8.83 11.29 -10.01
C LEU A 225 9.05 9.82 -10.40
N TRP A 226 9.34 8.95 -9.43
CA TRP A 226 9.47 7.51 -9.66
C TRP A 226 8.17 6.90 -10.21
N ARG A 227 7.01 7.22 -9.61
CA ARG A 227 5.70 6.74 -10.08
C ARG A 227 5.37 7.23 -11.48
N LEU A 228 5.63 8.52 -11.77
CA LEU A 228 5.39 9.12 -13.08
C LEU A 228 6.23 8.44 -14.17
N GLU A 229 7.49 8.10 -13.88
CA GLU A 229 8.34 7.33 -14.80
C GLU A 229 7.75 5.95 -15.11
N LYS A 230 7.09 5.32 -14.14
CA LYS A 230 6.44 4.01 -14.30
C LYS A 230 5.02 4.10 -14.83
N GLY A 231 4.48 5.31 -15.04
CA GLY A 231 3.13 5.54 -15.53
C GLY A 231 2.03 5.10 -14.54
N VAL A 232 2.31 5.12 -13.23
CA VAL A 232 1.33 4.71 -12.21
C VAL A 232 0.72 5.93 -11.52
N ALA A 233 -0.56 6.14 -11.77
CA ALA A 233 -1.32 7.21 -11.15
C ALA A 233 -1.70 6.90 -9.68
N GLU A 234 -1.79 7.93 -8.85
CA GLU A 234 -2.22 7.82 -7.44
C GLU A 234 -3.03 9.05 -6.99
N GLY A 235 -4.13 8.82 -6.28
CA GLY A 235 -4.95 9.88 -5.70
C GLY A 235 -5.82 10.66 -6.69
N SER A 236 -6.61 11.59 -6.16
CA SER A 236 -7.63 12.36 -6.88
C SER A 236 -7.05 13.45 -7.77
N THR A 237 -5.83 13.89 -7.48
CA THR A 237 -5.10 14.88 -8.30
C THR A 237 -4.74 14.30 -9.67
N GLU A 238 -4.33 13.04 -9.71
CA GLU A 238 -3.91 12.35 -10.94
C GLU A 238 -5.07 11.57 -11.59
N ILE A 239 -6.08 11.15 -10.80
CA ILE A 239 -7.27 10.41 -11.26
C ILE A 239 -8.53 11.22 -10.93
N PRO A 240 -9.01 12.07 -11.86
CA PRO A 240 -10.16 12.94 -11.57
C PRO A 240 -11.44 12.17 -11.29
N LYS A 241 -12.08 12.50 -10.17
CA LYS A 241 -13.36 11.91 -9.74
C LYS A 241 -14.44 12.07 -10.81
N GLY A 242 -15.22 11.02 -11.03
CA GLY A 242 -16.37 11.02 -11.95
C GLY A 242 -16.01 11.02 -13.44
N ALA A 243 -14.75 11.27 -13.82
CA ALA A 243 -14.32 11.31 -15.20
C ALA A 243 -13.78 9.95 -15.68
N CYS A 244 -12.92 9.33 -14.89
CA CYS A 244 -12.24 8.09 -15.25
C CYS A 244 -13.15 6.86 -15.05
N LEU A 245 -13.10 5.92 -15.99
CA LEU A 245 -13.61 4.56 -15.82
C LEU A 245 -12.48 3.69 -15.31
N ILE A 246 -12.77 2.81 -14.35
CA ILE A 246 -11.84 1.78 -13.91
C ILE A 246 -12.32 0.45 -14.49
N CYS A 247 -11.50 -0.18 -15.32
CA CYS A 247 -11.66 -1.58 -15.67
C CYS A 247 -11.02 -2.41 -14.55
N CYS A 248 -11.86 -3.06 -13.74
CA CYS A 248 -11.44 -4.03 -12.74
C CYS A 248 -11.23 -5.41 -13.37
#